data_AF-A0A0A8VEY1-F1
#
_entry.id   AF-A0A0A8VEY1-F1
#
_cell.length_a   1.000
_cell.length_b   1.000
_cell.length_c   1.000
_cell.angle_alpha   90.00
_cell.angle_beta   90.00
_cell.angle_gamma   90.00
#
_symmetry.space_group_name_H-M   'P 1'
#
loop_
_entity.id
_entity.type
_entity.pdbx_description
1 polymer ?
#
loop_
_entity_poly.entity_id
_entity_poly.type
_entity_poly.pdbx_seq_one_letter_code
_entity_poly.pdbx_strand_id
1 'polypeptide(L)'
;MKYRFIEMLNEFLQSVGRDDLINAELDCHSTIQLELDNMPPINVDMQTDDVILWTVISEYEPVRIEVASIPLLNSILEYQTSCFMPGQPALQINDNSLIMSCILRDEALTEPMLFGASLEEFFDRSVQINKILMN
;
A
#
# COMPACT_ATOMS: atom_id res chain seq x y z
N MET A 1 -18.16 -1.10 -0.92
CA MET A 1 -16.70 -0.89 -0.95
C MET A 1 -16.26 0.01 0.21
N LYS A 2 -16.47 1.33 0.14
CA LYS A 2 -15.95 2.30 1.13
C LYS A 2 -16.28 1.99 2.61
N TYR A 3 -17.54 1.77 2.94
CA TYR A 3 -17.96 1.44 4.31
C TYR A 3 -17.34 0.13 4.82
N ARG A 4 -17.28 -0.89 3.95
CA ARG A 4 -16.67 -2.18 4.29
C ARG A 4 -15.18 -2.05 4.56
N PHE A 5 -14.47 -1.27 3.76
CA PHE A 5 -13.05 -1.02 4.02
C PHE A 5 -12.83 -0.37 5.39
N ILE A 6 -13.64 0.64 5.75
CA ILE A 6 -13.53 1.32 7.06
C ILE A 6 -13.87 0.35 8.20
N GLU A 7 -14.91 -0.48 8.06
CA GLU A 7 -15.25 -1.52 9.04
C GLU A 7 -14.08 -2.50 9.23
N MET A 8 -13.55 -3.05 8.13
CA MET A 8 -12.41 -3.96 8.16
C MET A 8 -11.14 -3.31 8.74
N LEU A 9 -10.90 -2.04 8.42
CA LEU A 9 -9.78 -1.29 8.98
C LEU A 9 -9.92 -1.13 10.50
N ASN A 10 -11.11 -0.78 10.98
CA ASN A 10 -11.37 -0.63 12.41
C ASN A 10 -11.24 -1.98 13.14
N GLU A 11 -11.78 -3.06 12.57
CA GLU A 11 -11.61 -4.42 13.11
C GLU A 11 -10.13 -4.83 13.16
N PHE A 12 -9.39 -4.54 12.09
CA PHE A 12 -7.96 -4.81 12.03
C PHE A 12 -7.19 -4.02 13.10
N LEU A 13 -7.40 -2.71 13.19
CA LEU A 13 -6.76 -1.84 14.19
C LEU A 13 -7.06 -2.30 15.61
N GLN A 14 -8.32 -2.67 15.89
CA GLN A 14 -8.70 -3.24 17.17
C GLN A 14 -7.97 -4.56 17.45
N SER A 15 -7.85 -5.44 16.45
CA SER A 15 -7.16 -6.73 16.59
C SER A 15 -5.66 -6.60 16.89
N VAL A 16 -5.02 -5.51 16.43
CA VAL A 16 -3.60 -5.21 16.70
C VAL A 16 -3.39 -4.29 17.90
N GLY A 17 -4.46 -4.00 18.66
CA GLY A 17 -4.42 -3.18 19.87
C GLY A 17 -4.19 -1.69 19.63
N ARG A 18 -4.53 -1.19 18.44
CA ARG A 18 -4.44 0.21 18.02
C ARG A 18 -5.79 0.90 18.04
N ASP A 19 -6.53 0.71 19.13
CA ASP A 19 -7.82 1.37 19.35
C ASP A 19 -7.71 2.91 19.34
N ASP A 20 -6.51 3.42 19.66
CA ASP A 20 -6.16 4.85 19.62
C ASP A 20 -6.23 5.45 18.21
N LEU A 21 -6.10 4.62 17.17
CA LEU A 21 -6.15 5.03 15.77
C LEU A 21 -7.51 4.82 15.11
N ILE A 22 -8.50 4.25 15.84
CA ILE A 22 -9.85 4.06 15.33
C ILE A 22 -10.51 5.43 15.21
N ASN A 23 -10.51 5.97 14.00
CA ASN A 23 -11.01 7.31 13.74
C ASN A 23 -12.49 7.25 13.32
N ALA A 24 -13.38 7.69 14.22
CA ALA A 24 -14.83 7.72 13.98
C ALA A 24 -15.25 8.75 12.89
N GLU A 25 -14.34 9.66 12.50
CA GLU A 25 -14.59 10.74 11.54
C GLU A 25 -13.99 10.48 10.14
N LEU A 26 -13.66 9.22 9.79
CA LEU A 26 -13.22 8.86 8.44
C LEU A 26 -14.30 9.22 7.41
N ASP A 27 -14.15 10.40 6.85
CA ASP A 27 -15.03 11.02 5.87
C ASP A 27 -15.02 10.24 4.54
N CYS A 28 -16.23 9.94 4.04
CA CYS A 28 -16.45 9.21 2.81
C CYS A 28 -16.05 9.98 1.53
N HIS A 29 -15.52 11.19 1.62
CA HIS A 29 -15.12 12.03 0.50
C HIS A 29 -13.61 12.30 0.39
N SER A 30 -12.83 11.91 1.40
CA SER A 30 -11.39 12.15 1.47
C SER A 30 -10.57 10.85 1.35
N THR A 31 -9.33 10.98 0.87
CA THR A 31 -8.30 9.91 0.91
C THR A 31 -7.99 9.57 2.36
N ILE A 32 -8.02 8.29 2.71
CA ILE A 32 -7.60 7.86 4.05
C ILE A 32 -6.07 7.79 4.06
N GLN A 33 -5.43 8.36 5.07
CA GLN A 33 -3.99 8.23 5.28
C GLN A 33 -3.71 7.38 6.51
N LEU A 34 -2.97 6.29 6.31
CA LEU A 34 -2.45 5.43 7.36
C LEU A 34 -1.01 5.89 7.64
N GLU A 35 -0.84 6.62 8.73
CA GLU A 35 0.47 7.10 9.20
C GLU A 35 1.29 5.94 9.78
N LEU A 36 2.56 5.87 9.41
CA LEU A 36 3.50 4.83 9.81
C LEU A 36 4.75 5.48 10.39
N ASP A 37 5.25 4.95 11.50
CA ASP A 37 6.41 5.53 12.18
C ASP A 37 7.65 5.55 11.27
N ASN A 38 8.13 6.76 10.96
CA ASN A 38 9.33 7.01 10.13
C ASN A 38 9.25 6.47 8.69
N MET A 39 8.04 6.23 8.17
CA MET A 39 7.82 5.78 6.79
C MET A 39 6.78 6.67 6.10
N PRO A 40 6.82 6.78 4.76
CA PRO A 40 5.77 7.47 4.03
C PRO A 40 4.39 6.85 4.33
N PRO A 41 3.33 7.67 4.46
CA PRO A 41 2.00 7.16 4.77
C PRO A 41 1.47 6.27 3.63
N ILE A 42 0.63 5.30 3.98
CA ILE A 42 -0.16 4.55 3.00
C ILE A 42 -1.46 5.32 2.80
N ASN A 43 -1.72 5.71 1.56
CA ASN A 43 -2.94 6.39 1.17
C ASN A 43 -3.93 5.38 0.62
N VAL A 44 -5.20 5.54 0.94
CA VAL A 44 -6.30 4.72 0.44
C VAL A 44 -7.24 5.58 -0.39
N ASP A 45 -7.33 5.25 -1.68
CA ASP A 45 -8.32 5.82 -2.59
C ASP A 45 -9.48 4.84 -2.78
N MET A 46 -10.69 5.37 -2.70
CA MET A 46 -11.96 4.65 -2.83
C MET A 46 -12.97 5.47 -3.63
N GLN A 47 -12.49 6.36 -4.52
CA GLN A 47 -13.33 7.13 -5.43
C GLN A 47 -13.87 6.27 -6.60
N THR A 48 -13.18 5.17 -6.90
CA THR A 48 -13.60 4.18 -7.90
C THR A 48 -14.33 3.02 -7.23
N ASP A 49 -14.75 2.04 -8.04
CA ASP A 49 -15.29 0.78 -7.50
C ASP A 49 -14.21 -0.06 -6.84
N ASP A 50 -12.93 0.21 -7.07
CA ASP A 50 -11.80 -0.51 -6.48
C ASP A 50 -11.26 0.20 -5.23
N VAL A 51 -10.65 -0.57 -4.31
CA VAL A 51 -9.87 0.02 -3.21
C VAL A 51 -8.39 0.04 -3.61
N ILE A 52 -7.85 1.24 -3.78
CA ILE A 52 -6.47 1.45 -4.21
C ILE A 52 -5.63 1.86 -3.01
N LEU A 53 -4.56 1.12 -2.75
CA LEU A 53 -3.50 1.53 -1.83
C LEU A 53 -2.39 2.18 -2.63
N TRP A 54 -1.86 3.30 -2.14
CA TRP A 54 -0.67 3.90 -2.74
C TRP A 54 0.22 4.61 -1.72
N THR A 55 1.52 4.64 -2.00
CA THR A 55 2.49 5.36 -1.16
C THR A 55 3.61 5.94 -2.03
N VAL A 56 4.16 7.07 -1.60
CA VAL A 56 5.37 7.64 -2.19
C VAL A 56 6.56 6.88 -1.61
N ILE A 57 7.33 6.20 -2.45
CA ILE A 57 8.53 5.47 -2.01
C ILE A 57 9.68 6.44 -1.78
N SER A 58 9.93 7.32 -2.75
CA SER A 58 11.03 8.27 -2.76
C SER A 58 10.85 9.30 -3.88
N GLU A 59 11.70 10.33 -3.87
CA GLU A 59 11.87 11.18 -5.05
C GLU A 59 12.46 10.36 -6.21
N TYR A 60 11.96 10.59 -7.41
CA TYR A 60 12.44 9.95 -8.61
C TYR A 60 13.80 10.53 -9.02
N GLU A 61 14.84 9.72 -8.90
CA GLU A 61 16.19 10.04 -9.35
C GLU A 61 16.63 9.04 -10.44
N PRO A 62 16.74 9.47 -11.72
CA PRO A 62 17.07 8.58 -12.83
C PRO A 62 18.34 7.74 -12.62
N VAL A 63 19.37 8.35 -12.02
CA VAL A 63 20.66 7.68 -11.73
C VAL A 63 20.48 6.55 -10.72
N ARG A 64 19.64 6.73 -9.68
CA ARG A 64 19.37 5.65 -8.71
C ARG A 64 18.63 4.50 -9.37
N ILE A 65 17.66 4.79 -10.23
CA ILE A 65 16.94 3.74 -10.98
C ILE A 65 17.88 2.97 -11.91
N GLU A 66 18.82 3.66 -12.57
CA GLU A 66 19.81 3.02 -13.44
C GLU A 66 20.69 2.03 -12.66
N VAL A 67 21.23 2.45 -11.51
CA VAL A 67 22.06 1.62 -10.62
C VAL A 67 21.27 0.44 -10.05
N ALA A 68 20.03 0.68 -9.62
CA ALA A 68 19.18 -0.33 -9.01
C ALA A 68 18.43 -1.23 -10.02
N SER A 69 18.61 -1.02 -11.33
CA SER A 69 17.78 -1.61 -12.38
C SER A 69 17.69 -3.14 -12.34
N ILE A 70 18.83 -3.83 -12.24
CA ILE A 70 18.88 -5.30 -12.18
C ILE A 70 18.25 -5.83 -10.87
N PRO A 71 18.68 -5.39 -9.67
CA PRO A 71 18.06 -5.79 -8.42
C PRO A 71 16.55 -5.53 -8.37
N LEU A 72 16.12 -4.37 -8.87
CA LEU A 72 14.71 -3.98 -8.91
C LEU A 72 13.91 -4.89 -9.84
N LEU A 73 14.40 -5.14 -11.05
CA LEU A 73 13.73 -6.04 -11.99
C LEU A 73 13.61 -7.46 -11.45
N ASN A 74 14.69 -8.01 -10.86
CA ASN A 74 14.64 -9.33 -10.24
C ASN A 74 13.60 -9.36 -9.10
N SER A 75 13.59 -8.33 -8.24
CA SER A 75 12.61 -8.21 -7.18
C SER A 75 11.17 -8.15 -7.69
N ILE A 76 10.92 -7.54 -8.85
CA ILE A 76 9.60 -7.50 -9.52
C ILE A 76 9.23 -8.86 -10.12
N LEU A 77 10.18 -9.58 -10.71
CA LEU A 77 9.92 -10.87 -11.36
C LEU A 77 9.74 -12.03 -10.36
N GLU A 78 10.45 -11.98 -9.24
CA GLU A 78 10.42 -13.02 -8.21
C GLU A 78 9.27 -12.84 -7.21
N TYR A 79 8.72 -11.63 -7.13
CA TYR A 79 7.63 -11.33 -6.21
C TYR A 79 6.32 -11.98 -6.64
N GLN A 80 5.72 -12.72 -5.71
CA GLN A 80 4.43 -13.37 -5.86
C GLN A 80 3.51 -12.86 -4.76
N THR A 81 2.26 -12.59 -5.12
CA THR A 81 1.25 -12.09 -4.19
C THR A 81 -0.09 -12.78 -4.44
N SER A 82 -0.83 -12.97 -3.35
CA SER A 82 -2.24 -13.38 -3.39
C SER A 82 -3.19 -12.29 -2.92
N CYS A 83 -2.67 -11.13 -2.50
CA CYS A 83 -3.39 -10.07 -1.80
C CYS A 83 -3.97 -9.00 -2.73
N PHE A 84 -3.40 -8.87 -3.94
CA PHE A 84 -3.72 -7.78 -4.86
C PHE A 84 -4.24 -8.30 -6.21
N MET A 85 -4.92 -7.42 -6.95
CA MET A 85 -5.42 -7.71 -8.30
C MET A 85 -5.03 -6.60 -9.30
N PRO A 86 -4.77 -6.92 -10.58
CA PRO A 86 -4.68 -8.27 -11.15
C PRO A 86 -3.39 -9.02 -10.78
N GLY A 87 -2.52 -8.45 -9.93
CA GLY A 87 -1.27 -9.04 -9.50
C GLY A 87 -0.47 -8.07 -8.63
N GLN A 88 0.84 -8.04 -8.81
CA GLN A 88 1.74 -7.22 -7.99
C GLN A 88 1.47 -5.70 -8.03
N PRO A 89 1.84 -4.96 -6.97
CA PRO A 89 1.81 -3.50 -6.98
C PRO A 89 2.60 -2.91 -8.17
N ALA A 90 2.02 -1.91 -8.80
CA ALA A 90 2.63 -1.16 -9.88
C ALA A 90 3.57 -0.08 -9.33
N LEU A 91 4.69 0.13 -10.02
CA LEU A 91 5.57 1.28 -9.81
C LEU A 91 5.34 2.31 -10.91
N GLN A 92 5.17 3.56 -10.51
CA GLN A 92 4.87 4.67 -11.40
C GLN A 92 5.68 5.89 -11.02
N ILE A 93 6.01 6.72 -12.01
CA ILE A 93 6.61 8.03 -11.78
C ILE A 93 5.49 9.05 -11.98
N ASN A 94 5.25 9.88 -10.97
CA ASN A 94 4.30 10.98 -11.05
C ASN A 94 4.89 12.19 -10.33
N ASP A 95 4.89 13.36 -10.96
CA ASP A 95 5.40 14.62 -10.41
C ASP A 95 6.74 14.46 -9.63
N ASN A 96 7.74 13.90 -10.30
CA ASN A 96 9.07 13.61 -9.74
C ASN A 96 9.10 12.69 -8.51
N SER A 97 8.02 11.94 -8.26
CA SER A 97 7.93 10.96 -7.17
C SER A 97 7.82 9.56 -7.74
N LEU A 98 8.53 8.61 -7.13
CA LEU A 98 8.31 7.19 -7.36
C LEU A 98 7.19 6.72 -6.43
N ILE A 99 6.10 6.29 -7.03
CA ILE A 99 4.89 5.84 -6.34
C ILE A 99 4.72 4.34 -6.54
N MET A 100 4.36 3.65 -5.46
CA MET A 100 3.86 2.28 -5.52
C MET A 100 2.36 2.28 -5.30
N SER A 101 1.60 1.56 -6.12
CA SER A 101 0.15 1.44 -5.99
C SER A 101 -0.33 0.02 -6.28
N CYS A 102 -1.43 -0.40 -5.65
CA CYS A 102 -2.10 -1.65 -5.95
C CYS A 102 -3.61 -1.54 -5.76
N ILE A 103 -4.35 -2.49 -6.33
CA ILE A 103 -5.77 -2.68 -6.03
C ILE A 103 -5.87 -3.87 -5.07
N LEU A 104 -6.56 -3.66 -3.95
CA LEU A 104 -6.92 -4.74 -3.04
C LEU A 104 -7.88 -5.70 -3.71
N ARG A 105 -7.72 -6.98 -3.39
CA ARG A 105 -8.74 -7.97 -3.74
C ARG A 105 -10.05 -7.69 -3.03
N ASP A 106 -11.16 -7.84 -3.74
CA ASP A 106 -12.51 -7.68 -3.18
C ASP A 106 -12.74 -8.59 -1.95
N GLU A 107 -12.18 -9.79 -1.97
CA GLU A 107 -12.30 -10.75 -0.86
C GLU A 107 -11.68 -10.22 0.45
N ALA A 108 -10.66 -9.36 0.35
CA ALA A 108 -10.03 -8.71 1.50
C ALA A 108 -11.04 -7.82 2.27
N LEU A 109 -12.11 -7.34 1.62
CA LEU A 109 -13.14 -6.54 2.27
C LEU A 109 -14.16 -7.38 3.07
N THR A 110 -14.00 -8.70 3.07
CA THR A 110 -14.88 -9.63 3.81
C THR A 110 -14.09 -10.69 4.60
N GLU A 111 -12.78 -10.79 4.39
CA GLU A 111 -11.90 -11.75 5.03
C GLU A 111 -10.82 -11.03 5.87
N PRO A 112 -10.97 -10.94 7.21
CA PRO A 112 -10.06 -10.17 8.07
C PRO A 112 -8.59 -10.59 7.97
N MET A 113 -8.34 -11.88 7.80
CA MET A 113 -6.98 -12.39 7.62
C MET A 113 -6.35 -11.89 6.32
N LEU A 114 -7.11 -11.89 5.22
CA LEU A 114 -6.63 -11.39 3.93
C LEU A 114 -6.46 -9.88 3.95
N PHE A 115 -7.35 -9.15 4.62
CA PHE A 115 -7.24 -7.70 4.82
C PHE A 115 -5.92 -7.32 5.50
N GLY A 116 -5.66 -7.89 6.67
CA GLY A 116 -4.44 -7.63 7.43
C GLY A 116 -3.19 -8.01 6.65
N ALA A 117 -3.19 -9.21 6.05
CA ALA A 117 -2.08 -9.66 5.20
C ALA A 117 -1.83 -8.72 4.01
N SER A 118 -2.87 -8.16 3.41
CA SER A 118 -2.73 -7.23 2.28
C SER A 118 -2.08 -5.91 2.69
N LEU A 119 -2.44 -5.35 3.86
CA LEU A 119 -1.82 -4.13 4.36
C LEU A 119 -0.35 -4.35 4.74
N GLU A 120 -0.07 -5.46 5.44
CA GLU A 120 1.29 -5.85 5.82
C GLU A 120 2.16 -6.09 4.58
N GLU A 121 1.66 -6.85 3.60
CA GLU A 121 2.39 -7.15 2.38
C GLU A 121 2.65 -5.87 1.54
N PHE A 122 1.69 -4.94 1.48
CA PHE A 122 1.89 -3.65 0.82
C PHE A 122 2.99 -2.84 1.51
N PHE A 123 2.96 -2.78 2.84
CA PHE A 123 3.97 -2.10 3.63
C PHE A 123 5.36 -2.71 3.41
N ASP A 124 5.50 -4.02 3.59
CA ASP A 124 6.77 -4.73 3.43
C ASP A 124 7.34 -4.56 2.04
N ARG A 125 6.47 -4.61 1.02
CA ARG A 125 6.88 -4.39 -0.37
C ARG A 125 7.42 -2.98 -0.59
N SER A 126 6.78 -1.97 0.01
CA SER A 126 7.25 -0.58 -0.08
C SER A 126 8.65 -0.41 0.54
N VAL A 127 8.87 -1.01 1.71
CA VAL A 127 10.15 -1.00 2.43
C VAL A 127 11.23 -1.72 1.60
N GLN A 128 10.91 -2.88 1.03
CA GLN A 128 11.83 -3.65 0.21
C GLN A 128 12.29 -2.87 -1.03
N ILE A 129 11.34 -2.26 -1.75
CA ILE A 129 11.65 -1.46 -2.95
C ILE A 129 12.49 -0.25 -2.56
N ASN A 130 12.14 0.45 -1.48
CA ASN A 130 12.93 1.58 -1.00
C ASN A 130 14.39 1.17 -0.68
N LYS A 131 14.58 0.03 0.00
CA LYS A 131 15.91 -0.53 0.30
C LYS A 131 16.71 -0.82 -0.97
N ILE A 132 16.07 -1.37 -2.01
CA ILE A 132 16.74 -1.64 -3.29
C ILE A 132 17.24 -0.34 -3.94
N LEU A 133 16.49 0.75 -3.80
CA LEU A 133 16.82 2.05 -4.40
C LEU A 133 17.87 2.86 -3.63
N MET A 134 18.11 2.53 -2.36
CA MET A 134 19.11 3.17 -1.51
C MET A 134 20.48 2.48 -1.54
N ASN A 135 20.58 1.29 -2.15
CA ASN A 135 21.83 0.54 -2.33
C ASN A 135 22.56 0.95 -3.61
#